data_AF-A0A6V8N7M6-F1
#
_entry.id   AF-A0A6V8N7M6-F1
#
_cell.length_a   1.000
_cell.length_b   1.000
_cell.length_c   1.000
_cell.angle_alpha   90.00
_cell.angle_beta   90.00
_cell.angle_gamma   90.00
#
_symmetry.space_group_name_H-M   'P 1'
#
loop_
_entity.id
_entity.type
_entity.pdbx_description
1 polymer ?
#
loop_
_entity_poly.entity_id
_entity_poly.type
_entity_poly.pdbx_seq_one_letter_code
_entity_poly.pdbx_strand_id
1 'polypeptide(L)' 'MTYYKYPKFFQQSDSEAFDTLTNPGAVTPHSGIYRCEGCGREVVSTQGHVMPPQNHHQHSYSQGNIRWRLVVGHN' A
#
# COMPACT_ATOMS: atom_id res chain seq x y z
N MET A 1 1.34 -7.17 9.02
CA MET A 1 2.80 -7.45 9.07
C MET A 1 3.04 -8.43 7.95
N THR A 2 3.81 -8.01 6.95
CA THR A 2 3.98 -8.79 5.74
C THR A 2 5.12 -9.79 5.92
N TYR A 3 4.91 -11.05 5.55
CA TYR A 3 5.91 -12.10 5.63
C TYR A 3 6.40 -12.48 4.23
N TYR A 4 7.68 -12.78 4.10
CA TYR A 4 8.26 -13.35 2.88
C TYR A 4 9.14 -14.55 3.23
N LYS A 5 9.13 -15.59 2.38
CA LYS A 5 9.93 -16.82 2.60
C LYS A 5 11.27 -16.81 1.86
N TYR A 6 11.30 -16.24 0.66
CA TYR A 6 12.44 -16.35 -0.25
C TYR A 6 13.03 -14.96 -0.56
N PRO A 7 14.02 -14.48 0.22
CA PRO A 7 14.61 -13.14 0.04
C PRO A 7 15.23 -12.95 -1.35
N LYS A 8 15.70 -14.03 -2.00
CA LYS A 8 16.30 -13.98 -3.35
C LYS A 8 15.37 -13.46 -4.46
N PHE A 9 14.07 -13.36 -4.22
CA PHE A 9 13.10 -12.80 -5.17
C PHE A 9 12.88 -11.30 -4.98
N PHE A 10 13.55 -10.69 -4.00
CA PHE A 10 13.40 -9.29 -3.65
C PHE A 10 14.74 -8.58 -3.74
N GLN A 11 14.69 -7.35 -4.26
CA GLN A 11 15.77 -6.39 -4.17
C GLN A 11 15.28 -5.23 -3.33
N GLN A 12 16.11 -4.78 -2.37
CA GLN A 12 15.82 -3.54 -1.66
C GLN A 12 15.92 -2.35 -2.63
N SER A 13 15.01 -1.39 -2.50
CA SER A 13 15.00 -0.17 -3.29
C SER A 13 14.79 1.02 -2.38
N ASP A 14 15.52 2.10 -2.64
CA ASP A 14 15.39 3.38 -1.95
C ASP A 14 14.57 4.40 -2.79
N SER A 15 13.69 3.89 -3.66
CA SER A 15 12.83 4.75 -4.48
C SER A 15 11.80 5.51 -3.65
N GLU A 16 11.61 6.79 -3.94
CA GLU A 16 10.61 7.66 -3.29
C GLU A 16 9.16 7.15 -3.46
N ALA A 17 8.92 6.21 -4.39
CA ALA A 17 7.63 5.53 -4.54
C ALA A 17 7.19 4.81 -3.25
N PHE A 18 8.13 4.33 -2.43
CA PHE A 18 7.86 3.69 -1.14
C PHE A 18 7.61 4.70 -0.01
N ASP A 19 7.98 5.97 -0.22
CA ASP A 19 7.78 7.05 0.74
C ASP A 19 6.43 7.76 0.57
N THR A 20 5.86 7.68 -0.64
CA THR A 20 4.64 8.38 -1.03
C THR A 20 3.37 7.72 -0.48
N LEU A 21 2.48 8.54 0.09
CA LEU A 21 1.15 8.10 0.53
C LEU A 21 0.12 8.29 -0.57
N THR A 22 -0.60 7.20 -0.89
CA THR A 22 -1.68 7.20 -1.86
C THR A 22 -3.04 7.30 -1.15
N ASN A 23 -3.89 8.20 -1.63
CA ASN A 23 -5.23 8.43 -1.07
C ASN A 23 -6.19 7.29 -1.43
N PRO A 24 -7.24 7.06 -0.62
CA PRO A 24 -8.31 6.12 -0.98
C PRO A 24 -8.99 6.57 -2.27
N GLY A 25 -9.32 5.62 -3.15
CA GLY A 25 -9.95 5.90 -4.44
C GLY A 25 -9.06 6.59 -5.47
N ALA A 26 -7.78 6.84 -5.18
CA ALA A 26 -6.83 7.34 -6.17
C ALA A 26 -6.46 6.25 -7.19
N VAL A 27 -5.97 6.65 -8.36
CA VAL A 27 -5.37 5.71 -9.31
C VAL A 27 -4.06 5.18 -8.72
N THR A 28 -3.87 3.86 -8.81
CA THR A 28 -2.70 3.17 -8.28
C THR A 28 -1.46 3.53 -9.08
N PRO A 29 -0.41 4.09 -8.44
CA PRO A 29 0.79 4.52 -9.17
C PRO A 29 1.69 3.35 -9.57
N HIS A 30 1.78 2.31 -8.74
CA HIS A 30 2.63 1.12 -8.98
C HIS A 30 1.90 -0.17 -8.62
N SER A 31 2.09 -1.23 -9.40
CA SER A 31 1.58 -2.56 -9.06
C SER A 31 2.32 -3.14 -7.86
N GLY A 32 1.60 -3.70 -6.89
CA GLY A 32 2.23 -4.23 -5.69
C GLY A 32 1.33 -4.41 -4.48
N ILE A 33 1.96 -4.56 -3.31
CA ILE A 33 1.31 -4.63 -2.00
C ILE A 33 1.41 -3.27 -1.33
N TYR A 34 0.28 -2.76 -0.88
CA TYR A 34 0.17 -1.51 -0.13
C TYR A 34 -0.28 -1.79 1.29
N ARG A 35 0.31 -1.08 2.25
CA ARG A 35 -0.04 -1.12 3.66
C ARG A 35 -0.77 0.16 4.06
N CYS A 36 -1.85 0.03 4.82
CA CYS A 36 -2.53 1.18 5.42
C CYS A 36 -1.70 1.73 6.59
N GLU A 37 -1.37 3.01 6.58
CA GLU A 37 -0.63 3.64 7.69
C GLU A 37 -1.50 3.84 8.94
N GLY A 38 -2.82 3.81 8.82
CA GLY A 38 -3.74 3.97 9.96
C GLY A 38 -3.91 2.68 10.78
N CYS A 39 -3.94 1.52 10.15
CA CYS A 39 -4.27 0.25 10.82
C CYS A 39 -3.34 -0.91 10.49
N GLY A 40 -2.42 -0.75 9.52
CA GLY A 40 -1.48 -1.78 9.09
C GLY A 40 -2.05 -2.88 8.20
N ARG A 41 -3.34 -2.83 7.82
CA ARG A 41 -3.92 -3.79 6.85
C ARG A 41 -3.28 -3.63 5.48
N GLU A 42 -3.02 -4.75 4.82
CA GLU A 42 -2.44 -4.80 3.49
C GLU A 42 -3.49 -5.05 2.39
N VAL A 43 -3.22 -4.53 1.18
CA VAL A 43 -4.00 -4.80 -0.03
C VAL A 43 -3.06 -4.98 -1.22
N VAL A 44 -3.50 -5.76 -2.22
CA VAL A 44 -2.83 -5.84 -3.52
C VAL A 44 -3.50 -4.83 -4.45
N SER A 45 -2.72 -4.06 -5.20
CA SER A 45 -3.24 -3.16 -6.22
C SER A 45 -2.41 -3.21 -7.50
N THR A 46 -3.07 -3.00 -8.63
CA THR A 46 -2.46 -3.00 -9.97
C THR A 46 -2.38 -1.57 -10.49
N GLN A 47 -1.25 -1.18 -11.06
CA GLN A 47 -1.07 0.14 -11.66
C GLN A 47 -2.22 0.50 -12.61
N GLY A 48 -2.72 1.73 -12.51
CA GLY A 48 -3.84 2.21 -13.31
C GLY A 48 -5.23 1.83 -12.75
N HIS A 49 -5.33 0.86 -11.85
CA HIS A 49 -6.59 0.56 -11.16
C HIS A 49 -6.83 1.52 -9.99
N VAL A 50 -8.09 1.63 -9.58
CA VAL A 50 -8.49 2.48 -8.45
C VAL A 50 -8.18 1.80 -7.12
N MET A 51 -7.53 2.51 -6.21
CA MET A 51 -7.26 2.07 -4.85
C MET A 51 -8.56 1.83 -4.07
N PRO A 52 -8.56 0.91 -3.09
CA PRO A 52 -9.73 0.70 -2.25
C PRO A 52 -10.23 2.01 -1.60
N PRO A 53 -11.55 2.22 -1.52
CA PRO A 53 -12.13 3.45 -1.01
C PRO A 53 -12.00 3.55 0.52
N GLN A 54 -12.30 4.74 1.07
CA GLN A 54 -12.18 5.07 2.49
C GLN A 54 -12.97 4.11 3.41
N ASN A 55 -14.05 3.51 2.92
CA ASN A 55 -14.91 2.59 3.66
C ASN A 55 -14.58 1.10 3.42
N HIS A 56 -13.48 0.78 2.73
CA HIS A 56 -13.04 -0.62 2.52
C HIS A 56 -12.87 -1.38 3.85
N HIS A 57 -12.48 -0.66 4.90
CA HIS A 57 -12.57 -1.12 6.28
C HIS A 57 -12.76 0.07 7.20
N GLN A 58 -13.36 -0.15 8.36
CA GLN A 58 -13.59 0.94 9.31
C GLN A 58 -12.33 1.29 10.08
N HIS A 59 -12.10 2.59 10.17
CA HIS A 59 -11.11 3.19 11.05
C HIS A 59 -11.81 3.78 12.27
N SER A 60 -11.19 3.67 13.44
CA SER A 60 -11.52 4.53 14.57
C SER A 60 -11.10 5.97 14.27
N TYR A 61 -11.60 6.91 15.08
CA TYR A 61 -11.17 8.30 14.99
C TYR A 61 -9.64 8.45 15.12
N SER A 62 -9.01 7.69 16.03
CA SER A 62 -7.56 7.73 16.25
C SER A 62 -6.73 7.18 15.08
N GLN A 63 -7.31 6.33 14.22
CA GLN A 63 -6.65 5.82 13.01
C GLN A 63 -6.72 6.82 11.85
N GLY A 64 -7.62 7.80 11.91
CA GLY A 64 -7.84 8.81 10.88
C GLY A 64 -8.29 8.20 9.54
N ASN A 65 -8.03 8.90 8.43
CA ASN A 65 -8.37 8.40 7.10
C ASN A 65 -7.49 7.21 6.67
N ILE A 66 -7.91 6.47 5.64
CA ILE A 66 -7.06 5.48 4.99
C ILE A 66 -5.94 6.21 4.23
N ARG A 67 -4.72 5.67 4.29
CA ARG A 67 -3.53 6.17 3.59
C ARG A 67 -2.69 4.96 3.19
N TRP A 68 -2.48 4.75 1.89
CA TRP A 68 -1.83 3.56 1.35
C TRP A 68 -0.36 3.85 1.04
N ARG A 69 0.56 3.12 1.68
CA ARG A 69 1.99 3.14 1.39
C ARG A 69 2.38 1.88 0.62
N LEU A 70 3.09 2.01 -0.49
CA LEU A 70 3.67 0.87 -1.19
C LEU A 70 4.72 0.20 -0.29
N VAL A 71 4.65 -1.12 -0.11
CA VAL A 71 5.64 -1.89 0.69
C VAL A 71 6.35 -2.98 -0.11
N VAL A 72 5.75 -3.42 -1.23
CA VAL A 72 6.36 -4.29 -2.22
C VAL A 72 5.88 -3.82 -3.58
N GLY A 73 6.78 -3.44 -4.49
CA GLY A 73 6.45 -3.01 -5.84
C GLY A 73 7.10 -3.89 -6.90
N HIS A 74 6.49 -3.94 -8.07
CA HIS A 74 7.10 -4.48 -9.29
C HIS A 74 7.24 -3.34 -10.31
N ASN A 75 8.36 -3.34 -11.05
CA ASN A 75 8.53 -2.50 -12.23
C ASN A 75 7.92 -3.19 -13.45
#